data_AF-A0A9D8T2T5-F1
#
_entry.id   AF-A0A9D8T2T5-F1
#
_cell.length_a   1.000
_cell.length_b   1.000
_cell.length_c   1.000
_cell.angle_alpha   90.00
_cell.angle_beta   90.00
_cell.angle_gamma   90.00
#
_symmetry.space_group_name_H-M   'P 1'
#
loop_
_entity.id
_entity.type
_entity.pdbx_description
1 polymer ?
#
loop_
_entity_poly.entity_id
_entity_poly.type
_entity_poly.pdbx_seq_one_letter_code
_entity_poly.pdbx_strand_id
1 'polypeptide(L)'
;NPDRFKDAGLAEPSTWIDLTGPELFNQIGLADPTKSGSIMKCYEMILQQAMAEFPNDREQGWQEGFRRIKLIAANARTVTDSAGKLVRDVSTGSVMAGMCIDFYGFSESDWTAKTTGAPRLVYHMPRNGSAVTCDPVQMLRGAPNRTVAEHFLDFLVSPEGQRLWIQKPGTPGGPEKYALLRTSVKQGFHKTIPAEYLSNPDFDPYAMAGTFQYDGRLTGRYFSLIRVLIKCIALDPQNDLSAARKAMRNCGDPEWAMDELLKMPFSYAEAGVMAKKLSGGNAEEKAALRREWTAFAMDQYRMIRKECEK
;
A
#
# COMPACT_ATOMS: atom_id res chain seq x y z
N ASN A 1 9.50 10.62 -4.96
CA ASN A 1 10.33 11.32 -5.96
C ASN A 1 11.20 12.32 -5.22
N PRO A 2 12.47 11.97 -4.95
CA PRO A 2 13.38 12.80 -4.16
C PRO A 2 13.51 14.24 -4.66
N ASP A 3 13.60 14.44 -5.98
CA ASP A 3 13.71 15.77 -6.58
C ASP A 3 12.50 16.64 -6.21
N ARG A 4 11.29 16.08 -6.31
CA ARG A 4 10.06 16.82 -5.99
C ARG A 4 9.96 17.19 -4.50
N PHE A 5 10.45 16.33 -3.60
CA PHE A 5 10.52 16.64 -2.17
C PHE A 5 11.55 17.74 -1.89
N LYS A 6 12.73 17.65 -2.52
CA LYS A 6 13.80 18.66 -2.44
C LYS A 6 13.33 20.02 -2.94
N ASP A 7 12.67 20.08 -4.10
CA ASP A 7 12.16 21.32 -4.70
C ASP A 7 11.10 21.99 -3.81
N ALA A 8 10.32 21.19 -3.07
CA ALA A 8 9.32 21.68 -2.13
C ALA A 8 9.88 22.03 -0.75
N GLY A 9 11.16 21.76 -0.47
CA GLY A 9 11.75 21.93 0.86
C GLY A 9 11.18 20.98 1.91
N LEU A 10 10.68 19.82 1.50
CA LEU A 10 10.06 18.81 2.37
C LEU A 10 11.00 17.61 2.58
N ALA A 11 10.91 16.99 3.76
CA ALA A 11 11.60 15.74 4.03
C ALA A 11 10.92 14.58 3.29
N GLU A 12 11.71 13.58 2.88
CA GLU A 12 11.15 12.36 2.30
C GLU A 12 10.39 11.54 3.36
N PRO A 13 9.22 10.95 3.02
CA PRO A 13 8.41 10.20 3.96
C PRO A 13 9.09 8.87 4.32
N SER A 14 9.07 8.54 5.61
CA SER A 14 9.63 7.31 6.17
C SER A 14 8.59 6.45 6.93
N THR A 15 7.40 7.00 7.15
CA THR A 15 6.26 6.34 7.79
C THR A 15 4.98 6.54 6.97
N TRP A 16 3.93 5.77 7.26
CA TRP A 16 2.61 6.00 6.65
C TRP A 16 1.98 7.33 7.07
N ILE A 17 2.26 7.79 8.29
CA ILE A 17 1.71 9.04 8.84
C ILE A 17 2.26 10.24 8.07
N ASP A 18 3.52 10.18 7.61
CA ASP A 18 4.15 11.27 6.85
C ASP A 18 3.36 11.58 5.56
N LEU A 19 2.62 10.62 5.01
CA LEU A 19 1.77 10.81 3.82
C LEU A 19 0.45 11.54 4.11
N THR A 20 0.09 11.71 5.39
CA THR A 20 -1.15 12.38 5.83
C THR A 20 -1.01 13.91 5.90
N GLY A 21 0.22 14.45 5.81
CA GLY A 21 0.52 15.85 6.00
C GLY A 21 -0.21 16.79 5.02
N PRO A 22 -0.76 17.94 5.48
CA PRO A 22 -1.46 18.93 4.63
C PRO A 22 -0.61 19.46 3.46
N GLU A 23 0.71 19.51 3.62
CA GLU A 23 1.69 19.94 2.61
C GLU A 23 1.71 19.03 1.38
N LEU A 24 1.26 17.78 1.53
CA LEU A 24 1.16 16.80 0.44
C LEU A 24 -0.19 16.85 -0.29
N PHE A 25 -1.04 17.84 0.00
CA PHE A 25 -2.31 17.99 -0.71
C PHE A 25 -2.10 18.08 -2.22
N ASN A 26 -2.81 17.22 -2.96
CA ASN A 26 -2.70 17.08 -4.41
C ASN A 26 -1.28 16.67 -4.88
N GLN A 27 -0.53 15.96 -4.05
CA GLN A 27 0.82 15.44 -4.35
C GLN A 27 0.93 13.92 -4.21
N ILE A 28 -0.10 13.21 -3.76
CA ILE A 28 -0.08 11.76 -3.59
C ILE A 28 -0.74 11.05 -4.78
N GLY A 29 -0.18 9.95 -5.24
CA GLY A 29 -0.86 9.03 -6.14
C GLY A 29 -1.38 7.81 -5.41
N LEU A 30 -2.60 7.39 -5.73
CA LEU A 30 -3.22 6.17 -5.21
C LEU A 30 -3.47 5.15 -6.32
N ALA A 31 -3.76 3.93 -5.90
CA ALA A 31 -4.31 2.89 -6.75
C ALA A 31 -5.52 2.22 -6.10
N ASP A 32 -6.40 1.65 -6.91
CA ASP A 32 -7.64 1.00 -6.46
C ASP A 32 -7.35 -0.40 -5.86
N PRO A 33 -7.59 -0.61 -4.55
CA PRO A 33 -7.34 -1.91 -3.89
C PRO A 33 -8.31 -3.01 -4.34
N THR A 34 -9.40 -2.66 -5.03
CA THR A 34 -10.30 -3.65 -5.65
C THR A 34 -9.76 -4.22 -6.96
N LYS A 35 -8.75 -3.55 -7.56
CA LYS A 35 -8.11 -3.96 -8.82
C LYS A 35 -6.72 -4.54 -8.62
N SER A 36 -6.06 -4.24 -7.50
CA SER A 36 -4.70 -4.70 -7.22
C SER A 36 -4.54 -5.24 -5.80
N GLY A 37 -4.14 -6.51 -5.69
CA GLY A 37 -3.90 -7.17 -4.40
C GLY A 37 -2.69 -6.61 -3.64
N SER A 38 -1.63 -6.21 -4.35
CA SER A 38 -0.44 -5.58 -3.75
C SER A 38 -0.78 -4.21 -3.16
N ILE A 39 -1.61 -3.42 -3.83
CA ILE A 39 -2.11 -2.15 -3.31
C ILE A 39 -3.01 -2.35 -2.10
N MET A 40 -3.91 -3.34 -2.16
CA MET A 40 -4.70 -3.71 -0.99
C MET A 40 -3.79 -4.08 0.20
N LYS A 41 -2.66 -4.74 -0.06
CA LYS A 41 -1.69 -5.05 1.01
C LYS A 41 -1.06 -3.80 1.61
N CYS A 42 -0.72 -2.78 0.81
CA CYS A 42 -0.25 -1.49 1.33
C CYS A 42 -1.28 -0.84 2.28
N TYR A 43 -2.55 -0.77 1.87
CA TYR A 43 -3.63 -0.27 2.73
C TYR A 43 -3.82 -1.12 3.99
N GLU A 44 -3.73 -2.44 3.87
CA GLU A 44 -3.79 -3.35 5.03
C GLU A 44 -2.65 -3.11 6.01
N MET A 45 -1.44 -2.80 5.53
CA MET A 45 -0.32 -2.47 6.42
C MET A 45 -0.54 -1.18 7.21
N ILE A 46 -1.22 -0.18 6.63
CA ILE A 46 -1.63 1.03 7.36
C ILE A 46 -2.57 0.66 8.52
N LEU A 47 -3.58 -0.19 8.24
CA LEU A 47 -4.51 -0.67 9.27
C LEU A 47 -3.81 -1.51 10.33
N GLN A 48 -2.96 -2.45 9.91
CA GLN A 48 -2.24 -3.33 10.82
C GLN A 48 -1.29 -2.54 11.73
N GLN A 49 -0.61 -1.53 11.20
CA GLN A 49 0.22 -0.63 11.99
C GLN A 49 -0.61 0.09 13.03
N ALA A 50 -1.68 0.78 12.62
CA ALA A 50 -2.53 1.51 13.54
C ALA A 50 -3.13 0.58 14.61
N MET A 51 -3.64 -0.60 14.23
CA MET A 51 -4.19 -1.55 15.20
C MET A 51 -3.16 -2.12 16.16
N ALA A 52 -1.89 -2.27 15.73
CA ALA A 52 -0.80 -2.72 16.61
C ALA A 52 -0.41 -1.64 17.63
N GLU A 53 -0.59 -0.36 17.33
CA GLU A 53 -0.39 0.75 18.27
C GLU A 53 -1.46 0.78 19.38
N PHE A 54 -2.64 0.19 19.13
CA PHE A 54 -3.76 0.08 20.09
C PHE A 54 -4.12 -1.38 20.40
N PRO A 55 -3.22 -2.17 21.02
CA PRO A 55 -3.40 -3.62 21.17
C PRO A 55 -4.60 -4.02 22.05
N ASN A 56 -5.03 -3.12 22.94
CA ASN A 56 -6.14 -3.32 23.86
C ASN A 56 -7.44 -2.63 23.41
N ASP A 57 -7.39 -1.83 22.34
CA ASP A 57 -8.54 -1.11 21.80
C ASP A 57 -8.59 -1.23 20.27
N ARG A 58 -9.24 -2.30 19.82
CA ARG A 58 -9.38 -2.59 18.38
C ARG A 58 -10.24 -1.56 17.66
N GLU A 59 -11.18 -0.93 18.37
CA GLU A 59 -12.04 0.09 17.78
C GLU A 59 -11.21 1.34 17.47
N GLN A 60 -10.42 1.80 18.45
CA GLN A 60 -9.52 2.92 18.26
C GLN A 60 -8.46 2.63 17.19
N GLY A 61 -7.84 1.45 17.20
CA GLY A 61 -6.87 1.07 16.18
C GLY A 61 -7.45 1.00 14.76
N TRP A 62 -8.69 0.54 14.62
CA TRP A 62 -9.41 0.56 13.35
C TRP A 62 -9.70 1.99 12.88
N GLN A 63 -10.22 2.83 13.77
CA GLN A 63 -10.50 4.25 13.47
C GLN A 63 -9.22 4.99 13.08
N GLU A 64 -8.12 4.80 13.81
CA GLU A 64 -6.83 5.42 13.48
C GLU A 64 -6.28 4.93 12.14
N GLY A 65 -6.44 3.64 11.83
CA GLY A 65 -6.04 3.08 10.55
C GLY A 65 -6.82 3.70 9.39
N PHE A 66 -8.14 3.80 9.50
CA PHE A 66 -8.96 4.45 8.48
C PHE A 66 -8.77 5.96 8.44
N ARG A 67 -8.44 6.60 9.56
CA ARG A 67 -8.04 8.00 9.62
C ARG A 67 -6.84 8.26 8.71
N ARG A 68 -5.77 7.46 8.85
CA ARG A 68 -4.58 7.56 7.99
C ARG A 68 -4.95 7.37 6.53
N ILE A 69 -5.75 6.35 6.21
CA ILE A 69 -6.19 6.07 4.83
C ILE A 69 -6.99 7.25 4.24
N LYS A 70 -7.97 7.79 4.97
CA LYS A 70 -8.79 8.91 4.51
C LYS A 70 -7.94 10.17 4.29
N LEU A 71 -7.00 10.46 5.19
CA LEU A 71 -6.10 11.62 5.04
C LEU A 71 -5.13 11.47 3.87
N ILE A 72 -4.53 10.29 3.69
CA ILE A 72 -3.68 9.99 2.53
C ILE A 72 -4.48 10.14 1.24
N ALA A 73 -5.72 9.65 1.20
CA ALA A 73 -6.61 9.81 0.04
C ALA A 73 -7.05 11.25 -0.19
N ALA A 74 -7.28 12.02 0.86
CA ALA A 74 -7.59 13.43 0.78
C ALA A 74 -6.45 14.26 0.17
N ASN A 75 -5.21 13.77 0.27
CA ASN A 75 -4.03 14.35 -0.37
C ASN A 75 -3.81 13.86 -1.81
N ALA A 76 -4.65 12.96 -2.32
CA ALA A 76 -4.40 12.33 -3.62
C ALA A 76 -4.77 13.23 -4.81
N ARG A 77 -3.84 13.28 -5.77
CA ARG A 77 -3.98 13.90 -7.09
C ARG A 77 -4.58 12.94 -8.11
N THR A 78 -4.16 11.68 -8.07
CA THR A 78 -4.56 10.65 -9.04
C THR A 78 -4.94 9.37 -8.33
N VAL A 79 -5.91 8.64 -8.91
CA VAL A 79 -6.26 7.26 -8.53
C VAL A 79 -6.12 6.40 -9.78
N THR A 80 -5.24 5.42 -9.73
CA THR A 80 -4.94 4.49 -10.83
C THR A 80 -5.52 3.10 -10.57
N ASP A 81 -5.51 2.23 -11.57
CA ASP A 81 -5.98 0.84 -11.44
C ASP A 81 -4.86 -0.16 -11.05
N SER A 82 -3.60 0.28 -10.97
CA SER A 82 -2.45 -0.60 -10.79
C SER A 82 -1.23 0.10 -10.18
N ALA A 83 -0.54 -0.61 -9.29
CA ALA A 83 0.71 -0.16 -8.67
C ALA A 83 1.82 0.17 -9.68
N GLY A 84 1.87 -0.55 -10.80
CA GLY A 84 2.85 -0.32 -11.87
C GLY A 84 2.68 1.02 -12.57
N LYS A 85 1.45 1.55 -12.71
CA LYS A 85 1.22 2.91 -13.21
C LYS A 85 1.62 3.96 -12.17
N LEU A 86 1.34 3.68 -10.90
CA LEU A 86 1.64 4.59 -9.81
C LEU A 86 3.14 4.87 -9.64
N VAL A 87 4.01 3.85 -9.74
CA VAL A 87 5.47 4.08 -9.67
C VAL A 87 5.97 4.94 -10.84
N ARG A 88 5.32 4.87 -12.01
CA ARG A 88 5.63 5.74 -13.15
C ARG A 88 5.19 7.18 -12.90
N ASP A 89 4.01 7.40 -12.31
CA ASP A 89 3.56 8.74 -11.91
C ASP A 89 4.55 9.38 -10.90
N VAL A 90 5.11 8.60 -9.99
CA VAL A 90 6.17 9.06 -9.07
C VAL A 90 7.46 9.36 -9.84
N SER A 91 7.94 8.44 -10.68
CA SER A 91 9.21 8.60 -11.41
C SER A 91 9.24 9.80 -12.36
N THR A 92 8.09 10.08 -13.00
CA THR A 92 7.89 11.23 -13.90
C THR A 92 7.69 12.54 -13.15
N GLY A 93 7.51 12.50 -11.82
CA GLY A 93 7.22 13.66 -11.00
C GLY A 93 5.77 14.11 -11.05
N SER A 94 4.87 13.36 -11.69
CA SER A 94 3.43 13.66 -11.71
C SER A 94 2.84 13.72 -10.29
N VAL A 95 3.33 12.87 -9.39
CA VAL A 95 3.05 12.91 -7.94
C VAL A 95 4.38 12.82 -7.17
N MET A 96 4.40 13.31 -5.92
CA MET A 96 5.59 13.25 -5.06
C MET A 96 5.81 11.84 -4.51
N ALA A 97 4.73 11.18 -4.08
CA ALA A 97 4.77 9.86 -3.46
C ALA A 97 3.55 9.02 -3.85
N GLY A 98 3.69 7.71 -3.69
CA GLY A 98 2.64 6.72 -3.92
C GLY A 98 3.00 5.40 -3.25
N MET A 99 2.01 4.57 -2.98
CA MET A 99 2.20 3.31 -2.26
C MET A 99 2.42 2.15 -3.25
N CYS A 100 3.45 1.36 -3.01
CA CYS A 100 3.72 0.15 -3.78
C CYS A 100 4.45 -0.89 -2.92
N ILE A 101 4.58 -2.11 -3.45
CA ILE A 101 5.49 -3.11 -2.91
C ILE A 101 6.91 -2.87 -3.43
N ASP A 102 7.89 -3.36 -2.68
CA ASP A 102 9.33 -3.29 -2.94
C ASP A 102 9.70 -3.56 -4.40
N PHE A 103 9.20 -4.65 -4.97
CA PHE A 103 9.48 -5.06 -6.34
C PHE A 103 9.15 -3.98 -7.39
N TYR A 104 8.01 -3.28 -7.26
CA TYR A 104 7.65 -2.22 -8.19
C TYR A 104 8.54 -0.99 -8.02
N GLY A 105 8.84 -0.62 -6.77
CA GLY A 105 9.75 0.48 -6.47
C GLY A 105 11.16 0.23 -7.02
N PHE A 106 11.73 -0.94 -6.76
CA PHE A 106 13.05 -1.29 -7.26
C PHE A 106 13.08 -1.42 -8.78
N SER A 107 12.06 -2.04 -9.39
CA SER A 107 12.00 -2.21 -10.85
C SER A 107 11.97 -0.88 -11.59
N GLU A 108 11.15 0.07 -11.12
CA GLU A 108 11.05 1.38 -11.77
C GLU A 108 12.29 2.25 -11.45
N SER A 109 12.88 2.11 -10.26
CA SER A 109 14.15 2.77 -9.92
C SER A 109 15.30 2.29 -10.81
N ASP A 110 15.46 0.97 -11.00
CA ASP A 110 16.45 0.36 -11.90
C ASP A 110 16.21 0.75 -13.36
N TRP A 111 14.95 0.74 -13.81
CA TRP A 111 14.59 1.15 -15.16
C TRP A 111 14.96 2.60 -15.45
N THR A 112 14.65 3.51 -14.52
CA THR A 112 14.95 4.93 -14.68
C THR A 112 16.44 5.22 -14.59
N ALA A 113 17.20 4.50 -13.75
CA ALA A 113 18.66 4.55 -13.75
C ALA A 113 19.25 4.19 -15.12
N LYS A 114 18.76 3.12 -15.76
CA LYS A 114 19.25 2.66 -17.07
C LYS A 114 18.89 3.59 -18.22
N THR A 115 17.72 4.24 -18.15
CA THR A 115 17.18 5.04 -19.27
C THR A 115 17.45 6.54 -19.14
N THR A 116 17.62 7.05 -17.93
CA THR A 116 17.84 8.48 -17.65
C THR A 116 19.20 8.78 -17.02
N GLY A 117 19.99 7.75 -16.71
CA GLY A 117 21.32 7.87 -16.10
C GLY A 117 21.33 7.94 -14.56
N ALA A 118 20.16 8.09 -13.93
CA ALA A 118 20.03 8.07 -12.47
C ALA A 118 18.63 7.58 -12.03
N PRO A 119 18.48 6.99 -10.84
CA PRO A 119 17.17 6.68 -10.27
C PRO A 119 16.31 7.94 -10.16
N ARG A 120 15.05 7.88 -10.63
CA ARG A 120 14.08 8.99 -10.49
C ARG A 120 13.15 8.82 -9.30
N LEU A 121 13.23 7.69 -8.61
CA LEU A 121 12.48 7.40 -7.41
C LEU A 121 13.29 6.53 -6.45
N VAL A 122 12.92 6.59 -5.18
CA VAL A 122 13.47 5.77 -4.11
C VAL A 122 12.31 5.03 -3.47
N TYR A 123 12.50 3.73 -3.23
CA TYR A 123 11.57 2.94 -2.44
C TYR A 123 11.90 3.09 -0.97
N HIS A 124 10.91 3.46 -0.18
CA HIS A 124 10.99 3.51 1.28
C HIS A 124 10.10 2.43 1.86
N MET A 125 10.66 1.61 2.74
CA MET A 125 9.89 0.68 3.54
C MET A 125 9.43 1.38 4.83
N PRO A 126 8.11 1.53 5.07
CA PRO A 126 7.62 2.26 6.23
C PRO A 126 8.11 1.67 7.55
N ARG A 127 8.76 2.50 8.36
CA ARG A 127 9.32 2.10 9.66
C ARG A 127 8.21 1.57 10.57
N ASN A 128 8.40 0.37 11.13
CA ASN A 128 7.43 -0.30 11.99
C ASN A 128 6.01 -0.37 11.40
N GLY A 129 5.88 -0.32 10.07
CA GLY A 129 4.60 -0.23 9.37
C GLY A 129 4.54 -1.11 8.13
N SER A 130 5.50 -2.02 7.98
CA SER A 130 5.56 -2.97 6.89
C SER A 130 5.97 -4.33 7.44
N ALA A 131 5.47 -5.40 6.84
CA ALA A 131 5.77 -6.77 7.22
C ALA A 131 6.33 -7.53 6.02
N VAL A 132 7.22 -8.49 6.30
CA VAL A 132 7.67 -9.43 5.28
C VAL A 132 6.56 -10.42 4.98
N THR A 133 6.10 -10.44 3.74
CA THR A 133 5.13 -11.43 3.25
C THR A 133 5.69 -12.14 2.04
N CYS A 134 5.50 -13.45 1.98
CA CYS A 134 5.96 -14.25 0.86
C CYS A 134 4.89 -14.34 -0.23
N ASP A 135 5.31 -14.18 -1.49
CA ASP A 135 4.45 -14.48 -2.64
C ASP A 135 4.27 -16.02 -2.72
N PRO A 136 3.03 -16.54 -2.60
CA PRO A 136 2.81 -17.98 -2.60
C PRO A 136 2.94 -18.55 -4.01
N VAL A 137 3.60 -19.71 -4.11
CA VAL A 137 3.61 -20.55 -5.32
C VAL A 137 2.90 -21.85 -5.00
N GLN A 138 1.91 -22.24 -5.80
CA GLN A 138 1.07 -23.41 -5.55
C GLN A 138 0.98 -24.29 -6.79
N MET A 139 0.98 -25.61 -6.57
CA MET A 139 0.67 -26.60 -7.60
C MET A 139 -0.84 -26.79 -7.73
N LEU A 140 -1.37 -26.69 -8.95
CA LEU A 140 -2.79 -26.92 -9.23
C LEU A 140 -3.15 -28.41 -9.05
N ARG A 141 -4.38 -28.67 -8.59
CA ARG A 141 -4.93 -30.02 -8.51
C ARG A 141 -4.98 -30.65 -9.91
N GLY A 142 -4.42 -31.85 -10.05
CA GLY A 142 -4.38 -32.55 -11.33
C GLY A 142 -3.33 -32.01 -12.31
N ALA A 143 -2.29 -31.33 -11.81
CA ALA A 143 -1.17 -30.90 -12.65
C ALA A 143 -0.63 -32.08 -13.50
N PRO A 144 -0.62 -31.95 -14.85
CA PRO A 144 -0.29 -33.07 -15.73
C PRO A 144 1.18 -33.52 -15.59
N ASN A 145 2.06 -32.62 -15.12
CA ASN A 145 3.47 -32.87 -14.89
C ASN A 145 3.82 -32.69 -13.41
N ARG A 146 3.19 -33.51 -12.54
CA ARG A 146 3.32 -33.38 -11.09
C ARG A 146 4.77 -33.38 -10.60
N THR A 147 5.57 -34.36 -11.02
CA THR A 147 6.99 -34.48 -10.60
C THR A 147 7.80 -33.24 -10.95
N VAL A 148 7.58 -32.67 -12.14
CA VAL A 148 8.28 -31.43 -12.57
C VAL A 148 7.85 -30.25 -11.71
N ALA A 149 6.55 -30.14 -11.39
CA ALA A 149 6.05 -29.08 -10.53
C ALA A 149 6.62 -29.18 -9.11
N GLU A 150 6.76 -30.39 -8.56
CA GLU A 150 7.41 -30.62 -7.26
C GLU A 150 8.88 -30.19 -7.29
N HIS A 151 9.66 -30.63 -8.29
CA HIS A 151 11.05 -30.17 -8.46
C HIS A 151 11.18 -28.65 -8.65
N PHE A 152 10.22 -28.02 -9.33
CA PHE A 152 10.21 -26.56 -9.48
C PHE A 152 9.98 -25.84 -8.14
N LEU A 153 9.06 -26.36 -7.30
CA LEU A 153 8.85 -25.82 -5.95
C LEU A 153 10.10 -25.98 -5.08
N ASP A 154 10.77 -27.13 -5.14
CA ASP A 154 12.03 -27.37 -4.43
C ASP A 154 13.13 -26.41 -4.91
N PHE A 155 13.26 -26.23 -6.22
CA PHE A 155 14.21 -25.28 -6.82
C PHE A 155 13.95 -23.84 -6.36
N LEU A 156 12.70 -23.40 -6.35
CA LEU A 156 12.35 -22.04 -5.94
C LEU A 156 12.84 -21.70 -4.53
N VAL A 157 12.81 -22.67 -3.61
CA VAL A 157 13.28 -22.49 -2.23
C VAL A 157 14.70 -23.00 -2.00
N SER A 158 15.41 -23.45 -3.03
CA SER A 158 16.82 -23.86 -2.94
C SER A 158 17.75 -22.65 -2.92
N PRO A 159 19.01 -22.79 -2.46
CA PRO A 159 20.00 -21.72 -2.59
C PRO A 159 20.17 -21.20 -4.03
N GLU A 160 20.12 -22.09 -5.02
CA GLU A 160 20.26 -21.75 -6.44
C GLU A 160 19.09 -20.89 -6.91
N GLY A 161 17.85 -21.29 -6.63
CA GLY A 161 16.68 -20.48 -6.96
C GLY A 161 16.66 -19.14 -6.21
N GLN A 162 17.07 -19.13 -4.94
CA GLN A 162 17.14 -17.90 -4.14
C GLN A 162 18.19 -16.90 -4.64
N ARG A 163 19.30 -17.36 -5.25
CA ARG A 163 20.29 -16.45 -5.88
C ARG A 163 19.70 -15.69 -7.06
N LEU A 164 18.86 -16.33 -7.87
CA LEU A 164 18.23 -15.70 -9.04
C LEU A 164 17.37 -14.48 -8.65
N TRP A 165 16.70 -14.55 -7.49
CA TRP A 165 15.81 -13.49 -7.03
C TRP A 165 16.55 -12.21 -6.62
N ILE A 166 17.75 -12.35 -6.06
CA ILE A 166 18.45 -11.25 -5.37
C ILE A 166 19.71 -10.77 -6.08
N GLN A 167 20.32 -11.57 -6.98
CA GLN A 167 21.55 -11.20 -7.67
C GLN A 167 21.32 -10.45 -9.00
N LYS A 168 22.34 -9.71 -9.42
CA LYS A 168 22.40 -9.00 -10.71
C LYS A 168 22.69 -9.97 -11.88
N PRO A 169 22.29 -9.59 -13.11
CA PRO A 169 22.70 -10.32 -14.30
C PRO A 169 24.21 -10.46 -14.46
N GLY A 170 24.65 -11.63 -14.94
CA GLY A 170 26.06 -11.89 -15.22
C GLY A 170 26.92 -12.24 -14.00
N THR A 171 26.32 -12.33 -12.80
CA THR A 171 27.01 -12.80 -11.59
C THR A 171 26.97 -14.33 -11.50
N PRO A 172 27.94 -14.99 -10.86
CA PRO A 172 27.91 -16.45 -10.67
C PRO A 172 26.62 -16.92 -9.98
N GLY A 173 25.85 -17.75 -10.69
CA GLY A 173 24.55 -18.27 -10.21
C GLY A 173 23.42 -17.22 -10.16
N GLY A 174 23.63 -16.04 -10.76
CA GLY A 174 22.62 -15.01 -10.93
C GLY A 174 21.80 -15.20 -12.20
N PRO A 175 20.80 -14.33 -12.44
CA PRO A 175 20.00 -14.37 -13.66
C PRO A 175 20.85 -14.03 -14.89
N GLU A 176 20.40 -14.43 -16.09
CA GLU A 176 21.14 -14.16 -17.32
C GLU A 176 20.78 -12.79 -17.93
N LYS A 177 19.49 -12.44 -17.94
CA LYS A 177 18.98 -11.33 -18.76
C LYS A 177 18.57 -10.09 -17.96
N TYR A 178 17.83 -10.28 -16.87
CA TYR A 178 17.28 -9.19 -16.08
C TYR A 178 17.44 -9.48 -14.59
N ALA A 179 17.75 -8.44 -13.81
CA ALA A 179 17.64 -8.53 -12.36
C ALA A 179 16.17 -8.74 -12.00
N LEU A 180 15.88 -9.70 -11.14
CA LEU A 180 14.50 -9.94 -10.69
C LEU A 180 14.08 -8.94 -9.61
N LEU A 181 15.05 -8.24 -8.98
CA LEU A 181 14.81 -7.16 -8.02
C LEU A 181 13.84 -7.56 -6.88
N ARG A 182 13.97 -8.82 -6.44
CA ARG A 182 13.22 -9.39 -5.33
C ARG A 182 14.12 -9.57 -4.12
N THR A 183 13.51 -10.03 -3.03
CA THR A 183 14.20 -10.46 -1.81
C THR A 183 14.09 -11.97 -1.64
N SER A 184 15.03 -12.53 -0.89
CA SER A 184 15.06 -13.96 -0.59
C SER A 184 14.08 -14.28 0.55
N VAL A 185 13.31 -15.37 0.40
CA VAL A 185 12.46 -15.90 1.48
C VAL A 185 13.26 -16.60 2.58
N LYS A 186 14.54 -16.90 2.31
CA LYS A 186 15.49 -17.36 3.32
C LYS A 186 16.09 -16.15 4.04
N GLN A 187 15.76 -16.00 5.31
CA GLN A 187 16.31 -14.96 6.17
C GLN A 187 17.84 -15.04 6.22
N GLY A 188 18.52 -13.91 6.06
CA GLY A 188 19.98 -13.81 6.09
C GLY A 188 20.72 -14.36 4.87
N PHE A 189 20.03 -14.93 3.88
CA PHE A 189 20.69 -15.52 2.69
C PHE A 189 21.48 -14.50 1.87
N HIS A 190 21.05 -13.25 1.81
CA HIS A 190 21.80 -12.17 1.16
C HIS A 190 23.20 -11.98 1.78
N LYS A 191 23.40 -12.32 3.06
CA LYS A 191 24.69 -12.19 3.75
C LYS A 191 25.71 -13.26 3.34
N THR A 192 25.25 -14.33 2.67
CA THR A 192 26.15 -15.37 2.13
C THR A 192 26.62 -15.08 0.71
N ILE A 193 26.19 -13.95 0.14
CA ILE A 193 26.49 -13.54 -1.23
C ILE A 193 27.32 -12.25 -1.18
N PRO A 194 28.38 -12.11 -2.00
CA PRO A 194 29.13 -10.86 -2.10
C PRO A 194 28.20 -9.67 -2.43
N ALA A 195 28.36 -8.56 -1.71
CA ALA A 195 27.47 -7.40 -1.82
C ALA A 195 27.42 -6.82 -3.25
N GLU A 196 28.53 -6.90 -3.98
CA GLU A 196 28.63 -6.49 -5.38
C GLU A 196 27.72 -7.28 -6.32
N TYR A 197 27.40 -8.54 -5.96
CA TYR A 197 26.52 -9.40 -6.75
C TYR A 197 25.04 -9.13 -6.48
N LEU A 198 24.69 -8.58 -5.31
CA LEU A 198 23.31 -8.29 -4.94
C LEU A 198 22.76 -7.12 -5.77
N SER A 199 21.49 -7.22 -6.15
CA SER A 199 20.78 -6.14 -6.85
C SER A 199 20.48 -4.96 -5.92
N ASN A 200 20.17 -5.24 -4.65
CA ASN A 200 19.87 -4.25 -3.62
C ASN A 200 20.66 -4.60 -2.33
N PRO A 201 21.97 -4.34 -2.26
CA PRO A 201 22.81 -4.77 -1.14
C PRO A 201 22.43 -4.14 0.21
N ASP A 202 21.87 -2.93 0.19
CA ASP A 202 21.49 -2.18 1.39
C ASP A 202 20.07 -2.50 1.89
N PHE A 203 19.35 -3.42 1.23
CA PHE A 203 17.96 -3.76 1.55
C PHE A 203 17.85 -5.12 2.25
N ASP A 204 17.71 -5.10 3.58
CA ASP A 204 17.36 -6.28 4.39
C ASP A 204 15.92 -6.14 4.93
N PRO A 205 14.92 -6.74 4.27
CA PRO A 205 13.52 -6.57 4.68
C PRO A 205 13.24 -7.17 6.06
N TYR A 206 14.01 -8.17 6.51
CA TYR A 206 13.85 -8.80 7.82
C TYR A 206 14.37 -7.92 8.94
N ALA A 207 15.48 -7.21 8.71
CA ALA A 207 15.98 -6.22 9.66
C ALA A 207 15.12 -4.95 9.67
N MET A 208 14.71 -4.47 8.49
CA MET A 208 13.94 -3.24 8.34
C MET A 208 12.49 -3.36 8.84
N ALA A 209 11.89 -4.54 8.80
CA ALA A 209 10.55 -4.76 9.38
C ALA A 209 10.55 -4.51 10.89
N GLY A 210 11.73 -4.57 11.52
CA GLY A 210 11.92 -4.28 12.93
C GLY A 210 11.10 -5.22 13.79
N THR A 211 10.35 -4.65 14.74
CA THR A 211 9.50 -5.39 15.66
C THR A 211 8.07 -5.57 15.16
N PHE A 212 7.71 -4.95 14.04
CA PHE A 212 6.34 -5.02 13.54
C PHE A 212 6.02 -6.42 13.03
N GLN A 213 4.96 -7.00 13.59
CA GLN A 213 4.50 -8.35 13.29
C GLN A 213 3.09 -8.26 12.73
N TYR A 214 2.89 -8.80 11.54
CA TYR A 214 1.56 -8.90 10.95
C TYR A 214 0.68 -9.88 11.75
N ASP A 215 -0.53 -9.45 12.15
CA ASP A 215 -1.53 -10.30 12.80
C ASP A 215 -2.76 -10.49 11.90
N GLY A 216 -2.80 -11.63 11.19
CA GLY A 216 -3.91 -11.96 10.29
C GLY A 216 -5.28 -12.03 10.96
N ARG A 217 -5.37 -12.14 12.30
CA ARG A 217 -6.66 -12.19 13.03
C ARG A 217 -7.38 -10.84 13.03
N LEU A 218 -6.64 -9.74 12.86
CA LEU A 218 -7.16 -8.38 12.87
C LEU A 218 -7.86 -8.04 11.54
N THR A 219 -7.19 -8.24 10.41
CA THR A 219 -7.70 -7.77 9.10
C THR A 219 -7.94 -8.89 8.09
N GLY A 220 -7.34 -10.07 8.25
CA GLY A 220 -7.32 -11.11 7.21
C GLY A 220 -8.73 -11.57 6.80
N ARG A 221 -9.63 -11.78 7.76
CA ARG A 221 -11.04 -12.14 7.49
C ARG A 221 -11.84 -11.01 6.83
N TYR A 222 -11.34 -9.78 6.88
CA TYR A 222 -11.97 -8.57 6.36
C TYR A 222 -11.33 -8.08 5.06
N PHE A 223 -10.41 -8.83 4.45
CA PHE A 223 -9.69 -8.40 3.23
C PHE A 223 -10.62 -7.86 2.13
N SER A 224 -11.70 -8.59 1.81
CA SER A 224 -12.68 -8.15 0.81
C SER A 224 -13.55 -6.97 1.28
N LEU A 225 -13.85 -6.88 2.58
CA LEU A 225 -14.59 -5.77 3.15
C LEU A 225 -13.76 -4.48 3.07
N ILE A 226 -12.51 -4.52 3.54
CA ILE A 226 -11.61 -3.37 3.62
C ILE A 226 -11.40 -2.75 2.23
N ARG A 227 -11.06 -3.56 1.21
CA ARG A 227 -10.84 -3.01 -0.15
C ARG A 227 -12.09 -2.32 -0.72
N VAL A 228 -13.28 -2.87 -0.45
CA VAL A 228 -14.54 -2.29 -0.93
C VAL A 228 -14.89 -1.05 -0.12
N LEU A 229 -14.68 -1.07 1.20
CA LEU A 229 -14.92 0.07 2.07
C LEU A 229 -14.01 1.25 1.69
N ILE A 230 -12.71 1.03 1.51
CA ILE A 230 -11.76 2.05 1.05
C ILE A 230 -12.23 2.64 -0.28
N LYS A 231 -12.63 1.78 -1.24
CA LYS A 231 -13.19 2.26 -2.50
C LYS A 231 -14.40 3.17 -2.27
N CYS A 232 -15.35 2.74 -1.45
CA CYS A 232 -16.59 3.47 -1.20
C CYS A 232 -16.39 4.80 -0.46
N ILE A 233 -15.45 4.89 0.48
CA ILE A 233 -15.30 6.08 1.34
C ILE A 233 -14.18 7.02 0.91
N ALA A 234 -13.20 6.54 0.15
CA ALA A 234 -12.04 7.33 -0.24
C ALA A 234 -11.96 7.55 -1.76
N LEU A 235 -12.15 6.52 -2.59
CA LEU A 235 -11.85 6.61 -4.02
C LEU A 235 -13.07 7.03 -4.85
N ASP A 236 -14.22 6.39 -4.65
CA ASP A 236 -15.45 6.75 -5.37
C ASP A 236 -15.90 8.20 -5.06
N PRO A 237 -15.82 8.71 -3.80
CA PRO A 237 -16.12 10.10 -3.47
C PRO A 237 -14.89 11.04 -3.60
N GLN A 238 -13.84 10.67 -4.34
CA GLN A 238 -12.56 11.40 -4.33
C GLN A 238 -12.70 12.88 -4.68
N ASN A 239 -13.62 13.24 -5.58
CA ASN A 239 -13.88 14.65 -5.92
C ASN A 239 -14.42 15.44 -4.72
N ASP A 240 -15.39 14.88 -4.00
CA ASP A 240 -15.96 15.50 -2.79
C ASP A 240 -14.92 15.52 -1.66
N LEU A 241 -14.14 14.44 -1.48
CA LEU A 241 -13.08 14.33 -0.48
C LEU A 241 -11.96 15.37 -0.70
N SER A 242 -11.47 15.50 -1.93
CA SER A 242 -10.44 16.48 -2.29
C SER A 242 -10.93 17.91 -2.11
N ALA A 243 -12.19 18.19 -2.49
CA ALA A 243 -12.80 19.50 -2.29
C ALA A 243 -12.97 19.84 -0.80
N ALA A 244 -13.41 18.88 0.03
CA ALA A 244 -13.50 19.04 1.47
C ALA A 244 -12.13 19.31 2.09
N ARG A 245 -11.09 18.54 1.74
CA ARG A 245 -9.72 18.76 2.23
C ARG A 245 -9.19 20.14 1.85
N LYS A 246 -9.45 20.59 0.62
CA LYS A 246 -9.08 21.94 0.19
C LYS A 246 -9.76 23.02 1.03
N ALA A 247 -11.07 22.88 1.27
CA ALA A 247 -11.82 23.81 2.12
C ALA A 247 -11.30 23.81 3.55
N MET A 248 -11.06 22.63 4.14
CA MET A 248 -10.46 22.47 5.47
C MET A 248 -9.15 23.24 5.59
N ARG A 249 -8.24 23.09 4.61
CA ARG A 249 -6.95 23.79 4.62
C ARG A 249 -7.12 25.31 4.56
N ASN A 250 -8.12 25.81 3.84
CA ASN A 250 -8.39 27.24 3.74
C ASN A 250 -8.98 27.83 5.04
N CYS A 251 -9.76 27.05 5.79
CA CYS A 251 -10.34 27.45 7.08
C CYS A 251 -9.43 27.07 8.29
N GLY A 252 -8.18 26.65 8.05
CA GLY A 252 -7.20 26.38 9.11
C GLY A 252 -7.31 24.99 9.77
N ASP A 253 -7.85 24.00 9.07
CA ASP A 253 -8.01 22.60 9.52
C ASP A 253 -8.68 22.47 10.91
N PRO A 254 -9.91 22.98 11.08
CA PRO A 254 -10.56 22.99 12.39
C PRO A 254 -10.88 21.57 12.88
N GLU A 255 -10.79 21.39 14.20
CA GLU A 255 -10.94 20.08 14.86
C GLU A 255 -12.28 19.41 14.53
N TRP A 256 -13.39 20.16 14.54
CA TRP A 256 -14.71 19.60 14.19
C TRP A 256 -14.76 19.02 12.77
N ALA A 257 -14.07 19.64 11.82
CA ALA A 257 -14.05 19.19 10.43
C ALA A 257 -13.19 17.93 10.31
N MET A 258 -12.09 17.88 11.07
CA MET A 258 -11.29 16.67 11.20
C MET A 258 -12.12 15.53 11.80
N ASP A 259 -12.78 15.75 12.94
CA ASP A 259 -13.63 14.73 13.57
C ASP A 259 -14.71 14.22 12.62
N GLU A 260 -15.36 15.12 11.88
CA GLU A 260 -16.35 14.73 10.88
C GLU A 260 -15.72 13.92 9.74
N LEU A 261 -14.57 14.36 9.22
CA LEU A 261 -13.82 13.67 8.17
C LEU A 261 -13.44 12.26 8.59
N LEU A 262 -13.32 11.97 9.89
CA LEU A 262 -12.81 10.70 10.41
C LEU A 262 -13.88 9.70 10.83
N LYS A 263 -15.14 10.13 10.90
CA LYS A 263 -16.27 9.22 11.13
C LYS A 263 -16.35 8.13 10.06
N MET A 264 -16.82 6.97 10.51
CA MET A 264 -16.91 5.74 9.73
C MET A 264 -18.37 5.32 9.58
N PRO A 265 -18.74 4.65 8.48
CA PRO A 265 -20.11 4.17 8.28
C PRO A 265 -20.52 3.05 9.24
N PHE A 266 -19.54 2.42 9.92
CA PHE A 266 -19.75 1.39 10.94
C PHE A 266 -18.49 1.21 11.80
N SER A 267 -18.67 0.65 12.99
CA SER A 267 -17.62 0.33 13.96
C SER A 267 -16.85 -0.95 13.61
N TYR A 268 -15.67 -1.17 14.21
CA TYR A 268 -14.95 -2.43 14.07
C TYR A 268 -15.76 -3.63 14.59
N ALA A 269 -16.53 -3.45 15.66
CA ALA A 269 -17.45 -4.47 16.18
C ALA A 269 -18.46 -4.96 15.13
N GLU A 270 -18.91 -4.07 14.25
CA GLU A 270 -19.87 -4.37 13.18
C GLU A 270 -19.22 -4.91 11.90
N ALA A 271 -17.90 -4.81 11.75
CA ALA A 271 -17.17 -5.26 10.55
C ALA A 271 -17.44 -6.74 10.22
N GLY A 272 -17.62 -7.59 11.24
CA GLY A 272 -18.07 -8.98 11.10
C GLY A 272 -19.39 -9.13 10.35
N VAL A 273 -20.38 -8.33 10.71
CA VAL A 273 -21.71 -8.34 10.11
C VAL A 273 -21.65 -7.76 8.69
N MET A 274 -20.92 -6.66 8.50
CA MET A 274 -20.77 -6.02 7.19
C MET A 274 -20.04 -6.89 6.19
N ALA A 275 -19.00 -7.61 6.63
CA ALA A 275 -18.30 -8.58 5.78
C ALA A 275 -19.25 -9.69 5.30
N LYS A 276 -20.08 -10.24 6.20
CA LYS A 276 -21.07 -11.28 5.86
C LYS A 276 -22.12 -10.77 4.89
N LYS A 277 -22.67 -9.57 5.11
CA LYS A 277 -23.62 -8.93 4.17
C LYS A 277 -23.00 -8.76 2.78
N LEU A 278 -21.77 -8.26 2.72
CA LEU A 278 -21.07 -8.04 1.45
C LEU A 278 -20.71 -9.35 0.72
N SER A 279 -20.35 -10.42 1.43
CA SER A 279 -20.01 -11.70 0.81
C SER A 279 -21.25 -12.51 0.42
N GLY A 280 -22.26 -12.56 1.31
CA GLY A 280 -23.40 -13.45 1.22
C GLY A 280 -24.62 -12.89 0.49
N GLY A 281 -24.73 -11.56 0.34
CA GLY A 281 -25.86 -10.96 -0.36
C GLY A 281 -25.88 -11.25 -1.87
N ASN A 282 -27.00 -10.97 -2.52
CA ASN A 282 -27.10 -10.97 -3.98
C ASN A 282 -26.46 -9.71 -4.60
N ALA A 283 -26.43 -9.60 -5.93
CA ALA A 283 -25.78 -8.48 -6.61
C ALA A 283 -26.40 -7.10 -6.26
N GLU A 284 -27.71 -7.05 -6.08
CA GLU A 284 -28.46 -5.84 -5.74
C GLU A 284 -28.17 -5.38 -4.30
N GLU A 285 -28.21 -6.31 -3.34
CA GLU A 285 -27.91 -6.04 -1.92
C GLU A 285 -26.48 -5.54 -1.74
N LYS A 286 -25.50 -6.16 -2.42
CA LYS A 286 -24.11 -5.69 -2.41
C LYS A 286 -23.98 -4.30 -3.02
N ALA A 287 -24.74 -3.98 -4.06
CA ALA A 287 -24.74 -2.66 -4.67
C ALA A 287 -25.38 -1.62 -3.76
N ALA A 288 -26.47 -1.97 -3.07
CA ALA A 288 -27.12 -1.11 -2.08
C ALA A 288 -26.17 -0.75 -0.93
N LEU A 289 -25.48 -1.74 -0.37
CA LEU A 289 -24.52 -1.53 0.71
C LEU A 289 -23.35 -0.62 0.29
N ARG A 290 -22.82 -0.81 -0.92
CA ARG A 290 -21.79 0.09 -1.47
C ARG A 290 -22.30 1.52 -1.65
N ARG A 291 -23.52 1.68 -2.17
CA ARG A 291 -24.15 3.00 -2.34
C ARG A 291 -24.36 3.70 -1.00
N GLU A 292 -24.79 2.96 0.02
CA GLU A 292 -24.97 3.48 1.38
C GLU A 292 -23.66 4.04 1.94
N TRP A 293 -22.57 3.27 1.90
CA TRP A 293 -21.27 3.72 2.40
C TRP A 293 -20.69 4.90 1.62
N THR A 294 -20.89 4.92 0.30
CA THR A 294 -20.46 6.04 -0.54
C THR A 294 -21.29 7.29 -0.29
N ALA A 295 -22.61 7.17 -0.19
CA ALA A 295 -23.49 8.30 0.13
C ALA A 295 -23.14 8.89 1.51
N PHE A 296 -22.95 8.04 2.52
CA PHE A 296 -22.46 8.45 3.84
C PHE A 296 -21.20 9.32 3.71
N ALA A 297 -20.15 8.84 3.03
CA ALA A 297 -18.91 9.59 2.88
C ALA A 297 -19.09 10.90 2.10
N MET A 298 -19.86 10.89 1.01
CA MET A 298 -20.12 12.08 0.19
C MET A 298 -20.85 13.16 0.99
N ASP A 299 -21.88 12.79 1.75
CA ASP A 299 -22.66 13.73 2.56
C ASP A 299 -21.78 14.40 3.63
N GLN A 300 -20.91 13.63 4.28
CA GLN A 300 -19.92 14.17 5.21
C GLN A 300 -18.98 15.18 4.54
N TYR A 301 -18.36 14.81 3.41
CA TYR A 301 -17.37 15.67 2.76
C TYR A 301 -18.00 16.96 2.22
N ARG A 302 -19.22 16.87 1.68
CA ARG A 302 -19.97 18.05 1.23
C ARG A 302 -20.36 18.96 2.37
N MET A 303 -20.74 18.41 3.51
CA MET A 303 -21.04 19.19 4.71
C MET A 303 -19.78 19.92 5.21
N ILE A 304 -18.67 19.20 5.37
CA ILE A 304 -17.38 19.80 5.77
C ILE A 304 -16.99 20.93 4.84
N ARG A 305 -17.03 20.69 3.53
CA ARG A 305 -16.73 21.70 2.52
C ARG A 305 -17.60 22.94 2.70
N LYS A 306 -18.92 22.75 2.78
CA LYS A 306 -19.89 23.84 2.90
C LYS A 306 -19.64 24.68 4.15
N GLU A 307 -19.38 24.06 5.29
CA GLU A 307 -19.18 24.76 6.56
C GLU A 307 -17.83 25.48 6.62
N CYS A 308 -16.77 24.96 6.00
CA CYS A 308 -15.48 25.66 5.91
C CYS A 308 -15.39 26.74 4.82
N GLU A 309 -16.32 26.75 3.87
CA GLU A 309 -16.43 27.80 2.85
C GLU A 309 -17.29 29.00 3.30
N LYS A 310 -17.94 28.93 4.47
CA LYS A 310 -18.66 30.04 5.10
C LYS A 310 -17.72 31.03 5.76
#